data_AF-A0A1S2HP83-F1
#
_entry.id   AF-A0A1S2HP83-F1
#
_cell.length_a   1.000
_cell.length_b   1.000
_cell.length_c   1.000
_cell.angle_alpha   90.00
_cell.angle_beta   90.00
_cell.angle_gamma   90.00
#
_symmetry.space_group_name_H-M   'P 1'
#
loop_
_entity.id
_entity.type
_entity.pdbx_description
1 polymer ?
#
loop_
_entity_poly.entity_id
_entity_poly.type
_entity_poly.pdbx_seq_one_letter_code
_entity_poly.pdbx_strand_id
1 'polypeptide(L)'
;MLSCGACIVVGVLAGVVFVCARDVVPAWPFRVLLALLPALLPLAPYEISGNAANLHWFALAATPWLFAYRPRSWWDSGAVAVVTASVVLSELLTVLFLPLLLLAWFPVRPSAADAPGRGGAARARVVPVTVVALAGGAAQVVTALTDRRTSVPGSPSFPDVVAGWVLQPFAALWNPDVGVAVRTVVAHGWAVVLVPAVLLVAVLVAGVVVGDRRARWIIVAFAAASGAVWWAALLANGGAAQAWADPVVGLAAVPPLRYAAASGLLVLTAAVVAASVLVAAPGRVDVHRPGGAARLLASAAGWCVVAVVVVATVGNVAPGPTRRNDGPVWATQIPAAVAACEGDPARTVEVRKAPWTAQVPCVKLLGP
;
A
#
# COMPACT_ATOMS: atom_id res chain seq x y z
N MET A 1 12.83 -16.85 13.38
CA MET A 1 11.41 -17.29 13.44
C MET A 1 10.44 -16.17 13.07
N LEU A 2 10.50 -14.97 13.67
CA LEU A 2 9.60 -13.84 13.37
C LEU A 2 9.60 -13.42 11.89
N SER A 3 10.76 -13.31 11.24
CA SER A 3 10.85 -12.96 9.81
C SER A 3 10.23 -14.02 8.90
N CYS A 4 10.41 -15.31 9.21
CA CYS A 4 9.75 -16.40 8.48
C CYS A 4 8.23 -16.30 8.59
N GLY A 5 7.71 -16.05 9.81
CA GLY A 5 6.29 -15.82 10.04
C GLY A 5 5.76 -14.62 9.24
N ALA A 6 6.51 -13.52 9.22
CA ALA A 6 6.15 -12.34 8.42
C ALA A 6 6.10 -12.67 6.92
N CYS A 7 7.09 -13.39 6.38
CA CYS A 7 7.09 -13.81 4.97
C CYS A 7 5.92 -14.73 4.63
N ILE A 8 5.54 -15.64 5.54
CA ILE A 8 4.37 -16.51 5.36
C ILE A 8 3.10 -15.66 5.26
N VAL A 9 2.91 -14.68 6.17
CA VAL A 9 1.74 -13.78 6.13
C VAL A 9 1.70 -12.99 4.81
N VAL A 10 2.84 -12.46 4.36
CA VAL A 10 2.92 -11.75 3.06
C VAL A 10 2.59 -12.69 1.90
N GLY A 11 3.06 -13.95 1.93
CA GLY A 11 2.72 -14.97 0.93
C GLY A 11 1.23 -15.30 0.90
N VAL A 12 0.59 -15.40 2.07
CA VAL A 12 -0.88 -15.57 2.17
C VAL A 12 -1.60 -14.37 1.58
N LEU A 13 -1.19 -13.14 1.91
CA LEU A 13 -1.79 -11.92 1.35
C LEU A 13 -1.58 -11.84 -0.17
N ALA A 14 -0.42 -12.25 -0.69
CA ALA A 14 -0.17 -12.35 -2.13
C ALA A 14 -1.13 -13.35 -2.80
N GLY A 15 -1.36 -14.51 -2.18
CA GLY A 15 -2.37 -15.49 -2.63
C GLY A 15 -3.79 -14.91 -2.63
N VAL A 16 -4.15 -14.16 -1.59
CA VAL A 16 -5.43 -13.43 -1.50
C VAL A 16 -5.58 -12.45 -2.65
N VAL A 17 -4.55 -11.64 -2.94
CA VAL A 17 -4.55 -10.69 -4.08
C VAL A 17 -4.73 -11.44 -5.39
N PHE A 18 -3.97 -12.51 -5.63
CA PHE A 18 -4.07 -13.32 -6.86
C PHE A 18 -5.49 -13.86 -7.09
N VAL A 19 -6.13 -14.39 -6.05
CA VAL A 19 -7.48 -14.96 -6.14
C VAL A 19 -8.53 -13.87 -6.28
N CYS A 20 -8.46 -12.83 -5.44
CA CYS A 20 -9.51 -11.80 -5.35
C CYS A 20 -9.46 -10.82 -6.53
N ALA A 21 -8.29 -10.60 -7.14
CA ALA A 21 -8.13 -9.71 -8.29
C ALA A 21 -8.80 -10.23 -9.57
N ARG A 22 -9.20 -11.50 -9.65
CA ARG A 22 -9.72 -12.14 -10.88
C ARG A 22 -10.91 -11.43 -11.52
N ASP A 23 -11.74 -10.76 -10.71
CA ASP A 23 -12.95 -10.09 -11.17
C ASP A 23 -12.66 -8.69 -11.76
N VAL A 24 -11.44 -8.20 -11.58
CA VAL A 24 -10.95 -6.89 -12.05
C VAL A 24 -9.86 -7.07 -13.11
N VAL A 25 -8.95 -8.02 -12.88
CA VAL A 25 -7.78 -8.34 -13.70
C VAL A 25 -7.89 -9.79 -14.16
N PRO A 26 -8.56 -10.06 -15.30
CA PRO A 26 -8.84 -11.43 -15.73
C PRO A 26 -7.57 -12.18 -16.15
N ALA A 27 -6.64 -11.49 -16.80
CA ALA A 27 -5.38 -12.06 -17.29
C ALA A 27 -4.51 -12.52 -16.11
N TRP A 28 -4.23 -13.83 -16.06
CA TRP A 28 -3.46 -14.43 -14.96
C TRP A 28 -2.03 -13.87 -14.82
N PRO A 29 -1.28 -13.48 -15.88
CA PRO A 29 0.07 -12.96 -15.71
C PRO A 29 0.09 -11.65 -14.90
N PHE A 30 -0.88 -10.77 -15.14
CA PHE A 30 -1.02 -9.53 -14.36
C PHE A 30 -1.42 -9.81 -12.91
N ARG A 31 -2.20 -10.86 -12.65
CA ARG A 31 -2.51 -11.28 -11.27
C ARG A 31 -1.29 -11.83 -10.54
N VAL A 32 -0.44 -12.59 -11.23
CA VAL A 32 0.86 -13.02 -10.68
C VAL A 32 1.72 -11.79 -10.39
N LEU A 33 1.83 -10.86 -11.33
CA LEU A 33 2.59 -9.62 -11.13
C LEU A 33 2.09 -8.83 -9.91
N LEU A 34 0.77 -8.65 -9.78
CA LEU A 34 0.13 -7.99 -8.63
C LEU A 34 0.46 -8.70 -7.30
N ALA A 35 0.39 -10.03 -7.28
CA ALA A 35 0.72 -10.82 -6.10
C ALA A 35 2.21 -10.72 -5.71
N LEU A 36 3.09 -10.51 -6.69
CA LEU A 36 4.53 -10.35 -6.47
C LEU A 36 4.94 -8.93 -6.08
N LEU A 37 4.11 -7.89 -6.30
CA LEU A 37 4.46 -6.50 -6.00
C LEU A 37 5.03 -6.25 -4.59
N PRO A 38 4.54 -6.87 -3.50
CA PRO A 38 5.15 -6.76 -2.18
C PRO A 38 6.65 -7.12 -2.15
N ALA A 39 7.09 -8.05 -2.99
CA ALA A 39 8.48 -8.48 -3.11
C ALA A 39 9.24 -7.67 -4.19
N LEU A 40 8.55 -7.15 -5.20
CA LEU A 40 9.16 -6.43 -6.32
C LEU A 40 9.40 -4.94 -6.04
N LEU A 41 8.71 -4.35 -5.05
CA LEU A 41 8.90 -2.95 -4.70
C LEU A 41 10.33 -2.73 -4.16
N PRO A 42 11.19 -1.93 -4.82
CA PRO A 42 12.58 -1.76 -4.40
C PRO A 42 12.74 -1.24 -2.97
N LEU A 43 11.80 -0.40 -2.52
CA LEU A 43 11.82 0.16 -1.17
C LEU A 43 11.35 -0.83 -0.08
N ALA A 44 10.70 -1.93 -0.46
CA ALA A 44 10.14 -2.86 0.52
C ALA A 44 11.21 -3.52 1.41
N PRO A 45 12.33 -4.06 0.88
CA PRO A 45 13.44 -4.59 1.67
C PRO A 45 14.07 -3.58 2.63
N TYR A 46 14.09 -2.31 2.26
CA TYR A 46 14.70 -1.27 3.08
C TYR A 46 13.86 -0.96 4.32
N GLU A 47 12.53 -0.90 4.17
CA GLU A 47 11.61 -0.40 5.21
C GLU A 47 10.64 -1.40 5.82
N ILE A 48 9.94 -2.17 4.99
CA ILE A 48 8.68 -2.81 5.39
C ILE A 48 8.69 -4.33 5.33
N SER A 49 9.63 -4.96 4.62
CA SER A 49 9.71 -6.42 4.53
C SER A 49 10.45 -7.05 5.74
N GLY A 50 10.29 -8.36 5.92
CA GLY A 50 11.04 -9.14 6.91
C GLY A 50 10.73 -8.86 8.39
N ASN A 51 9.70 -8.05 8.69
CA ASN A 51 9.37 -7.63 10.05
C ASN A 51 7.86 -7.56 10.31
N ALA A 52 7.43 -8.10 11.45
CA ALA A 52 6.03 -8.14 11.88
C ALA A 52 5.41 -6.74 12.05
N ALA A 53 6.18 -5.73 12.45
CA ALA A 53 5.66 -4.39 12.74
C ALA A 53 5.19 -3.60 11.50
N ASN A 54 5.41 -4.14 10.29
CA ASN A 54 5.07 -3.50 9.02
C ASN A 54 4.12 -4.37 8.18
N LEU A 55 3.67 -5.53 8.69
CA LEU A 55 2.76 -6.44 7.98
C LEU A 55 1.46 -5.76 7.57
N HIS A 56 1.01 -4.80 8.38
CA HIS A 56 -0.20 -4.03 8.14
C HIS A 56 -0.16 -3.24 6.82
N TRP A 57 1.02 -2.89 6.28
CA TRP A 57 1.14 -2.21 4.98
C TRP A 57 0.79 -3.13 3.82
N PHE A 58 1.19 -4.41 3.89
CA PHE A 58 0.81 -5.40 2.91
C PHE A 58 -0.68 -5.77 3.05
N ALA A 59 -1.20 -5.79 4.28
CA ALA A 59 -2.63 -5.95 4.56
C ALA A 59 -3.45 -4.80 3.95
N LEU A 60 -2.97 -3.55 4.07
CA LEU A 60 -3.57 -2.38 3.45
C LEU A 60 -3.66 -2.53 1.93
N ALA A 61 -2.58 -2.96 1.27
CA ALA A 61 -2.57 -3.22 -0.17
C ALA A 61 -3.52 -4.36 -0.60
N ALA A 62 -3.78 -5.33 0.29
CA ALA A 62 -4.74 -6.40 0.04
C ALA A 62 -6.22 -5.95 0.18
N THR A 63 -6.47 -4.85 0.89
CA THR A 63 -7.82 -4.42 1.30
C THR A 63 -8.76 -4.15 0.11
N PRO A 64 -8.36 -3.42 -0.95
CA PRO A 64 -9.25 -3.15 -2.09
C PRO A 64 -9.77 -4.43 -2.75
N TRP A 65 -8.93 -5.47 -2.79
CA TRP A 65 -9.28 -6.76 -3.37
C TRP A 65 -10.30 -7.51 -2.51
N LEU A 66 -10.09 -7.51 -1.19
CA LEU A 66 -11.02 -8.12 -0.22
C LEU A 66 -12.40 -7.44 -0.28
N PHE A 67 -12.43 -6.11 -0.29
CA PHE A 67 -13.67 -5.35 -0.29
C PHE A 67 -14.43 -5.43 -1.62
N ALA A 68 -13.72 -5.53 -2.74
CA ALA A 68 -14.34 -5.68 -4.06
C ALA A 68 -14.68 -7.14 -4.42
N TYR A 69 -14.20 -8.12 -3.66
CA TYR A 69 -14.37 -9.54 -3.96
C TYR A 69 -15.83 -9.98 -3.82
N ARG A 70 -16.29 -10.82 -4.75
CA ARG A 70 -17.60 -11.46 -4.69
C ARG A 70 -17.45 -12.93 -4.30
N PRO A 71 -17.80 -13.32 -3.06
CA PRO A 71 -17.74 -14.71 -2.63
C PRO A 71 -18.66 -15.61 -3.46
N ARG A 72 -18.15 -16.78 -3.88
CA ARG A 72 -18.94 -17.75 -4.67
C ARG A 72 -19.58 -18.81 -3.79
N SER A 73 -19.10 -19.00 -2.56
CA SER A 73 -19.64 -19.93 -1.57
C SER A 73 -19.71 -19.25 -0.19
N TRP A 74 -20.42 -19.86 0.76
CA TRP A 74 -20.39 -19.40 2.15
C TRP A 74 -19.03 -19.62 2.81
N TRP A 75 -18.30 -20.66 2.39
CA TRP A 75 -16.91 -20.90 2.81
C TRP A 75 -15.97 -19.80 2.33
N ASP A 76 -16.08 -19.40 1.05
CA ASP A 76 -15.34 -18.26 0.50
C ASP A 76 -15.65 -16.99 1.30
N SER A 77 -16.92 -16.77 1.62
CA SER A 77 -17.38 -15.61 2.38
C SER A 77 -16.78 -15.58 3.78
N GLY A 78 -16.84 -16.71 4.49
CA GLY A 78 -16.24 -16.86 5.82
C GLY A 78 -14.72 -16.65 5.80
N ALA A 79 -14.01 -17.30 4.86
CA ALA A 79 -12.57 -17.16 4.72
C ALA A 79 -12.15 -15.71 4.44
N VAL A 80 -12.82 -15.04 3.49
CA VAL A 80 -12.56 -13.64 3.16
C VAL A 80 -12.92 -12.72 4.32
N ALA A 81 -13.98 -13.00 5.07
CA ALA A 81 -14.36 -12.24 6.25
C ALA A 81 -13.30 -12.35 7.36
N VAL A 82 -12.74 -13.54 7.62
CA VAL A 82 -11.66 -13.73 8.61
C VAL A 82 -10.39 -12.96 8.22
N VAL A 83 -9.98 -13.05 6.94
CA VAL A 83 -8.85 -12.27 6.44
C VAL A 83 -9.14 -10.78 6.55
N THR A 84 -10.35 -10.36 6.18
CA THR A 84 -10.80 -8.97 6.29
C THR A 84 -10.73 -8.47 7.71
N ALA A 85 -11.21 -9.24 8.71
CA ALA A 85 -11.13 -8.89 10.13
C ALA A 85 -9.69 -8.61 10.54
N SER A 86 -8.79 -9.51 10.18
CA SER A 86 -7.37 -9.41 10.50
C SER A 86 -6.75 -8.14 9.89
N VAL A 87 -7.10 -7.84 8.63
CA VAL A 87 -6.61 -6.68 7.90
C VAL A 87 -7.14 -5.37 8.51
N VAL A 88 -8.45 -5.22 8.69
CA VAL A 88 -9.03 -3.96 9.20
C VAL A 88 -8.67 -3.70 10.66
N LEU A 89 -8.54 -4.74 11.49
CA LEU A 89 -8.09 -4.59 12.88
C LEU A 89 -6.58 -4.34 13.00
N SER A 90 -5.81 -4.52 11.93
CA SER A 90 -4.37 -4.20 11.90
C SER A 90 -4.06 -2.79 11.41
N GLU A 91 -4.94 -2.18 10.60
CA GLU A 91 -4.66 -0.91 9.94
C GLU A 91 -5.91 -0.03 9.83
N LEU A 92 -5.84 1.15 10.42
CA LEU A 92 -6.89 2.17 10.36
C LEU A 92 -7.11 2.65 8.93
N LEU A 93 -6.06 2.80 8.12
CA LEU A 93 -6.15 3.34 6.75
C LEU A 93 -6.98 2.47 5.80
N THR A 94 -7.34 1.25 6.20
CA THR A 94 -8.29 0.40 5.48
C THR A 94 -9.66 1.06 5.31
N VAL A 95 -10.03 2.01 6.18
CA VAL A 95 -11.29 2.77 6.07
C VAL A 95 -11.40 3.57 4.79
N LEU A 96 -10.27 3.98 4.19
CA LEU A 96 -10.23 4.70 2.92
C LEU A 96 -10.84 3.88 1.76
N PHE A 97 -10.87 2.55 1.92
CA PHE A 97 -11.34 1.64 0.90
C PHE A 97 -12.78 1.17 1.10
N LEU A 98 -13.45 1.49 2.22
CA LEU A 98 -14.83 1.04 2.49
C LEU A 98 -15.83 1.29 1.33
N PRO A 99 -15.76 2.40 0.57
CA PRO A 99 -16.64 2.58 -0.59
C PRO A 99 -16.55 1.45 -1.64
N LEU A 100 -15.43 0.72 -1.71
CA LEU A 100 -15.25 -0.41 -2.63
C LEU A 100 -16.11 -1.62 -2.29
N LEU A 101 -16.66 -1.72 -1.06
CA LEU A 101 -17.65 -2.74 -0.71
C LEU A 101 -18.84 -2.72 -1.68
N LEU A 102 -19.20 -1.54 -2.18
CA LEU A 102 -20.29 -1.37 -3.16
C LEU A 102 -20.03 -2.17 -4.46
N LEU A 103 -18.77 -2.42 -4.83
CA LEU A 103 -18.43 -3.22 -6.01
C LEU A 103 -18.77 -4.71 -5.84
N ALA A 104 -18.79 -5.21 -4.61
CA ALA A 104 -19.22 -6.57 -4.28
C ALA A 104 -20.76 -6.69 -4.26
N TRP A 105 -21.46 -5.64 -3.80
CA TRP A 105 -22.93 -5.58 -3.75
C TRP A 105 -23.60 -5.38 -5.12
N PHE A 106 -22.98 -4.61 -6.02
CA PHE A 106 -23.55 -4.21 -7.31
C PHE A 106 -22.73 -4.74 -8.49
N PRO A 107 -22.96 -6.01 -8.92
CA PRO A 107 -22.22 -6.60 -10.03
C PRO A 107 -22.55 -5.92 -11.37
N VAL A 108 -21.53 -5.72 -12.20
CA VAL A 108 -21.64 -5.08 -13.52
C VAL A 108 -22.17 -6.03 -14.60
N ARG A 109 -22.05 -7.35 -14.38
CA ARG A 109 -22.58 -8.38 -15.29
C ARG A 109 -23.42 -9.38 -14.50
N PRO A 110 -24.64 -9.71 -14.95
CA PRO A 110 -25.39 -10.84 -14.42
C PRO A 110 -24.54 -12.09 -14.60
N SER A 111 -24.20 -12.76 -13.50
CA SER A 111 -23.59 -14.08 -13.56
C SER A 111 -24.70 -15.13 -13.67
N ALA A 112 -24.40 -16.37 -14.06
CA ALA A 112 -25.39 -17.46 -14.01
C ALA A 112 -25.96 -17.68 -12.59
N ALA A 113 -25.23 -17.22 -11.56
CA ALA A 113 -25.68 -17.17 -10.17
C ALA A 113 -26.76 -16.10 -9.89
N ASP A 114 -26.96 -15.14 -10.79
CA ASP A 114 -27.94 -14.06 -10.71
C ASP A 114 -29.27 -14.41 -11.42
N ALA A 115 -29.49 -15.70 -11.74
CA ALA A 115 -30.76 -16.19 -12.23
C ALA A 115 -31.93 -15.74 -11.31
N PRO A 116 -33.13 -15.44 -11.87
CA PRO A 116 -34.29 -15.03 -11.09
C PRO A 116 -34.53 -16.01 -9.93
N GLY A 117 -34.53 -15.51 -8.69
CA GLY A 117 -34.68 -16.31 -7.47
C GLY A 117 -33.38 -16.67 -6.71
N ARG A 118 -32.18 -16.55 -7.32
CA ARG A 118 -30.89 -16.84 -6.64
C ARG A 118 -30.09 -15.59 -6.22
N GLY A 119 -30.51 -14.41 -6.66
CA GLY A 119 -29.85 -13.14 -6.33
C GLY A 119 -29.79 -12.83 -4.82
N GLY A 120 -30.79 -13.26 -4.04
CA GLY A 120 -30.80 -13.08 -2.58
C GLY A 120 -29.66 -13.83 -1.89
N ALA A 121 -29.42 -15.09 -2.25
CA ALA A 121 -28.33 -15.90 -1.70
C ALA A 121 -26.94 -15.37 -2.13
N ALA A 122 -26.84 -14.72 -3.29
CA ALA A 122 -25.59 -14.09 -3.72
C ALA A 122 -25.28 -12.81 -2.93
N ARG A 123 -26.29 -12.00 -2.61
CA ARG A 123 -26.12 -10.81 -1.74
C ARG A 123 -25.85 -11.18 -0.29
N ALA A 124 -26.54 -12.20 0.24
CA ALA A 124 -26.33 -12.67 1.62
C ALA A 124 -24.87 -13.07 1.88
N ARG A 125 -24.19 -13.64 0.87
CA ARG A 125 -22.77 -14.01 0.95
C ARG A 125 -21.81 -12.82 1.04
N VAL A 126 -22.22 -11.60 0.73
CA VAL A 126 -21.39 -10.38 0.87
C VAL A 126 -21.46 -9.81 2.29
N VAL A 127 -22.52 -10.16 3.04
CA VAL A 127 -22.80 -9.63 4.38
C VAL A 127 -21.66 -9.84 5.37
N PRO A 128 -21.07 -11.05 5.53
CA PRO A 128 -20.03 -11.26 6.55
C PRO A 128 -18.82 -10.34 6.38
N VAL A 129 -18.33 -10.20 5.14
CA VAL A 129 -17.21 -9.32 4.81
C VAL A 129 -17.55 -7.86 5.10
N THR A 130 -18.77 -7.43 4.73
CA THR A 130 -19.24 -6.06 4.94
C THR A 130 -19.36 -5.73 6.42
N VAL A 131 -19.98 -6.61 7.21
CA VAL A 131 -20.16 -6.42 8.66
C VAL A 131 -18.82 -6.32 9.36
N VAL A 132 -17.90 -7.25 9.05
CA VAL A 132 -16.55 -7.24 9.64
C VAL A 132 -15.77 -5.99 9.24
N ALA A 133 -15.82 -5.58 7.97
CA ALA A 133 -15.13 -4.38 7.51
C ALA A 133 -15.63 -3.12 8.21
N LEU A 134 -16.96 -2.96 8.35
CA LEU A 134 -17.56 -1.81 9.01
C LEU A 134 -17.32 -1.82 10.52
N ALA A 135 -17.50 -2.97 11.19
CA ALA A 135 -17.28 -3.09 12.63
C ALA A 135 -15.81 -2.86 13.00
N GLY A 136 -14.88 -3.48 12.26
CA GLY A 136 -13.45 -3.28 12.48
C GLY A 136 -12.99 -1.86 12.15
N GLY A 137 -13.48 -1.28 11.05
CA GLY A 137 -13.21 0.11 10.70
C GLY A 137 -13.73 1.09 11.76
N ALA A 138 -14.95 0.87 12.27
CA ALA A 138 -15.53 1.67 13.35
C ALA A 138 -14.70 1.55 14.64
N ALA A 139 -14.30 0.33 15.03
CA ALA A 139 -13.45 0.11 16.20
C ALA A 139 -12.11 0.85 16.09
N GLN A 140 -11.47 0.83 14.90
CA GLN A 140 -10.24 1.57 14.64
C GLN A 140 -10.44 3.09 14.72
N VAL A 141 -11.51 3.61 14.12
CA VAL A 141 -11.81 5.05 14.16
C VAL A 141 -12.09 5.50 15.59
N VAL A 142 -12.91 4.76 16.34
CA VAL A 142 -13.17 5.04 17.76
C VAL A 142 -11.85 5.07 18.53
N THR A 143 -11.04 4.02 18.40
CA THR A 143 -9.73 3.94 19.06
C THR A 143 -8.83 5.12 18.68
N ALA A 144 -8.78 5.50 17.41
CA ALA A 144 -7.97 6.62 16.94
C ALA A 144 -8.43 7.99 17.47
N LEU A 145 -9.71 8.13 17.83
CA LEU A 145 -10.30 9.37 18.36
C LEU A 145 -10.27 9.42 19.90
N THR A 146 -10.33 8.27 20.57
CA THR A 146 -10.41 8.19 22.03
C THR A 146 -9.05 7.97 22.68
N ASP A 147 -8.11 7.34 21.98
CA ASP A 147 -6.76 7.11 22.50
C ASP A 147 -5.84 8.31 22.23
N ARG A 148 -5.08 8.71 23.25
CA ARG A 148 -4.21 9.90 23.13
C ARG A 148 -2.94 9.53 22.38
N ARG A 149 -2.70 10.20 21.26
CA ARG A 149 -1.39 10.14 20.59
C ARG A 149 -0.37 10.98 21.34
N THR A 150 0.79 10.39 21.59
CA THR A 150 1.97 11.09 22.14
C THR A 150 2.71 11.92 21.09
N SER A 151 2.42 11.71 19.80
CA SER A 151 3.06 12.44 18.71
C SER A 151 2.39 13.78 18.45
N VAL A 152 3.20 14.84 18.37
CA VAL A 152 2.75 16.15 17.89
C VAL A 152 2.41 16.04 16.40
N PRO A 153 1.20 16.47 15.97
CA PRO A 153 0.85 16.52 14.55
C PRO A 153 1.78 17.45 13.76
N GLY A 154 2.06 17.07 12.52
CA GLY A 154 2.78 17.92 11.57
C GLY A 154 1.86 18.94 10.90
N SER A 155 2.48 19.96 10.31
CA SER A 155 1.82 20.99 9.49
C SER A 155 2.52 21.14 8.13
N PRO A 156 2.65 20.06 7.34
CA PRO A 156 3.34 20.13 6.06
C PRO A 156 2.60 21.06 5.09
N SER A 157 3.34 21.86 4.32
CA SER A 157 2.76 22.64 3.24
C SER A 157 2.29 21.71 2.12
N PHE A 158 1.25 22.11 1.37
CA PHE A 158 0.80 21.32 0.21
C PHE A 158 1.93 21.04 -0.81
N PRO A 159 2.77 22.04 -1.18
CA PRO A 159 3.95 21.79 -2.02
C PRO A 159 4.88 20.71 -1.46
N ASP A 160 5.18 20.72 -0.16
CA ASP A 160 6.06 19.72 0.46
C ASP A 160 5.46 18.32 0.45
N VAL A 161 4.14 18.20 0.63
CA VAL A 161 3.46 16.91 0.53
C VAL A 161 3.62 16.36 -0.89
N VAL A 162 3.36 17.16 -1.92
CA VAL A 162 3.45 16.72 -3.32
C VAL A 162 4.90 16.41 -3.70
N ALA A 163 5.82 17.33 -3.42
CA ALA A 163 7.24 17.18 -3.70
C ALA A 163 7.83 15.96 -2.99
N GLY A 164 7.50 15.77 -1.71
CA GLY A 164 7.89 14.60 -0.94
C GLY A 164 7.29 13.30 -1.49
N TRP A 165 6.04 13.32 -1.96
CA TRP A 165 5.42 12.16 -2.61
C TRP A 165 6.16 11.76 -3.88
N VAL A 166 6.55 12.74 -4.71
CA VAL A 166 7.32 12.53 -5.94
C VAL A 166 8.72 11.99 -5.62
N LEU A 167 9.42 12.58 -4.66
CA LEU A 167 10.80 12.22 -4.32
C LEU A 167 10.94 10.93 -3.51
N GLN A 168 9.87 10.47 -2.86
CA GLN A 168 9.91 9.28 -2.01
C GLN A 168 9.02 8.15 -2.54
N PRO A 169 7.69 8.08 -2.30
CA PRO A 169 6.85 7.00 -2.82
C PRO A 169 7.03 6.71 -4.29
N PHE A 170 7.05 7.76 -5.12
CA PHE A 170 7.16 7.63 -6.56
C PHE A 170 8.58 7.29 -6.99
N ALA A 171 9.58 8.12 -6.68
CA ALA A 171 10.96 7.83 -7.10
C ALA A 171 11.47 6.46 -6.61
N ALA A 172 10.98 6.00 -5.44
CA ALA A 172 11.34 4.70 -4.89
C ALA A 172 10.72 3.49 -5.61
N LEU A 173 9.86 3.70 -6.60
CA LEU A 173 9.48 2.66 -7.56
C LEU A 173 10.67 2.23 -8.44
N TRP A 174 11.66 3.12 -8.64
CA TRP A 174 12.83 2.87 -9.47
C TRP A 174 14.10 2.65 -8.64
N ASN A 175 14.30 3.47 -7.61
CA ASN A 175 15.52 3.45 -6.80
C ASN A 175 15.18 3.66 -5.32
N PRO A 176 15.49 2.71 -4.42
CA PRO A 176 15.19 2.86 -3.00
C PRO A 176 16.00 3.96 -2.30
N ASP A 177 17.10 4.45 -2.90
CA ASP A 177 17.89 5.58 -2.40
C ASP A 177 17.22 6.92 -2.76
N VAL A 178 16.46 7.46 -1.80
CA VAL A 178 15.87 8.81 -1.88
C VAL A 178 16.94 9.89 -2.10
N GLY A 179 18.17 9.68 -1.60
CA GLY A 179 19.28 10.57 -1.83
C GLY A 179 19.67 10.68 -3.30
N VAL A 180 19.55 9.61 -4.10
CA VAL A 180 19.75 9.69 -5.55
C VAL A 180 18.70 10.61 -6.18
N ALA A 181 17.43 10.46 -5.81
CA ALA A 181 16.36 11.30 -6.34
C ALA A 181 16.59 12.78 -6.00
N VAL A 182 16.90 13.08 -4.73
CA VAL A 182 17.21 14.45 -4.27
C VAL A 182 18.42 15.02 -5.01
N ARG A 183 19.56 14.30 -5.05
CA ARG A 183 20.77 14.76 -5.76
C ARG A 183 20.51 15.02 -7.24
N THR A 184 19.71 14.15 -7.88
CA THR A 184 19.38 14.31 -9.30
C THR A 184 18.54 15.55 -9.55
N VAL A 185 17.54 15.82 -8.70
CA VAL A 185 16.72 17.04 -8.80
C VAL A 185 17.53 18.30 -8.49
N VAL A 186 18.42 18.26 -7.50
CA VAL A 186 19.32 19.39 -7.21
C VAL A 186 20.25 19.69 -8.39
N ALA A 187 20.80 18.66 -9.04
CA ALA A 187 21.76 18.82 -10.13
C ALA A 187 21.13 19.13 -11.50
N HIS A 188 19.96 18.56 -11.80
CA HIS A 188 19.35 18.60 -13.15
C HIS A 188 17.94 19.21 -13.17
N GLY A 189 17.43 19.65 -12.02
CA GLY A 189 16.08 20.19 -11.87
C GLY A 189 14.98 19.12 -11.79
N TRP A 190 13.76 19.58 -11.51
CA TRP A 190 12.58 18.72 -11.27
C TRP A 190 12.11 17.91 -12.48
N ALA A 191 12.47 18.31 -13.71
CA ALA A 191 12.01 17.65 -14.93
C ALA A 191 12.33 16.14 -14.96
N VAL A 192 13.47 15.74 -14.38
CA VAL A 192 13.94 14.35 -14.33
C VAL A 192 12.99 13.41 -13.59
N VAL A 193 12.23 13.91 -12.60
CA VAL A 193 11.23 13.13 -11.86
C VAL A 193 9.80 13.44 -12.27
N LEU A 194 9.52 14.69 -12.67
CA LEU A 194 8.17 15.10 -13.07
C LEU A 194 7.74 14.50 -14.40
N VAL A 195 8.63 14.36 -15.39
CA VAL A 195 8.27 13.76 -16.68
C VAL A 195 7.82 12.29 -16.51
N PRO A 196 8.58 11.41 -15.83
CA PRO A 196 8.10 10.07 -15.50
C PRO A 196 6.79 10.07 -14.70
N ALA A 197 6.62 11.01 -13.76
CA ALA A 197 5.40 11.09 -12.95
C ALA A 197 4.17 11.43 -13.80
N VAL A 198 4.30 12.38 -14.74
CA VAL A 198 3.26 12.75 -15.69
C VAL A 198 2.91 11.57 -16.60
N LEU A 199 3.91 10.82 -17.08
CA LEU A 199 3.67 9.61 -17.89
C LEU A 199 2.92 8.54 -17.10
N LEU A 200 3.25 8.33 -15.83
CA LEU A 200 2.49 7.44 -14.96
C LEU A 200 1.03 7.91 -14.81
N VAL A 201 0.81 9.20 -14.54
CA VAL A 201 -0.55 9.77 -14.46
C VAL A 201 -1.31 9.55 -15.77
N ALA A 202 -0.68 9.74 -16.92
CA ALA A 202 -1.30 9.50 -18.22
C ALA A 202 -1.72 8.02 -18.38
N VAL A 203 -0.90 7.07 -17.96
CA VAL A 203 -1.24 5.64 -17.95
C VAL A 203 -2.43 5.36 -17.03
N LEU A 204 -2.45 5.92 -15.82
CA LEU A 204 -3.55 5.74 -14.88
C LEU A 204 -4.86 6.30 -15.44
N VAL A 205 -4.82 7.51 -16.00
CA VAL A 205 -5.98 8.15 -16.65
C VAL A 205 -6.46 7.32 -17.83
N ALA A 206 -5.56 6.85 -18.70
CA ALA A 206 -5.92 5.98 -19.82
C ALA A 206 -6.58 4.68 -19.34
N GLY A 207 -6.04 4.05 -18.30
CA GLY A 207 -6.62 2.87 -17.66
C GLY A 207 -8.02 3.12 -17.10
N VAL A 208 -8.26 4.29 -16.49
CA VAL A 208 -9.60 4.70 -16.03
C VAL A 208 -10.54 4.94 -17.22
N VAL A 209 -10.10 5.65 -18.24
CA VAL A 209 -10.96 5.96 -19.41
C VAL A 209 -11.39 4.67 -20.14
N VAL A 210 -10.47 3.74 -20.34
CA VAL A 210 -10.70 2.51 -21.11
C VAL A 210 -11.29 1.36 -20.25
N GLY A 211 -10.99 1.34 -18.95
CA GLY A 211 -11.38 0.25 -18.05
C GLY A 211 -12.88 0.15 -17.83
N ASP A 212 -13.33 -1.04 -17.44
CA ASP A 212 -14.69 -1.20 -16.94
C ASP A 212 -14.87 -0.55 -15.55
N ARG A 213 -16.11 -0.43 -15.10
CA ARG A 213 -16.44 0.25 -13.83
C ARG A 213 -15.63 -0.31 -12.64
N ARG A 214 -15.36 -1.61 -12.58
CA ARG A 214 -14.60 -2.20 -11.46
C ARG A 214 -13.14 -1.80 -11.52
N ALA A 215 -12.51 -1.94 -12.69
CA ALA A 215 -11.13 -1.53 -12.88
C ALA A 215 -10.94 -0.02 -12.61
N ARG A 216 -11.87 0.83 -13.07
CA ARG A 216 -11.87 2.28 -12.81
C ARG A 216 -11.79 2.59 -11.32
N TRP A 217 -12.72 2.05 -10.53
CA TRP A 217 -12.78 2.32 -9.09
C TRP A 217 -11.56 1.77 -8.36
N ILE A 218 -11.02 0.62 -8.77
CA ILE A 218 -9.80 0.05 -8.18
C ILE A 218 -8.57 0.93 -8.48
N ILE A 219 -8.39 1.37 -9.73
CA ILE A 219 -7.29 2.28 -10.11
C ILE A 219 -7.37 3.58 -9.31
N VAL A 220 -8.55 4.21 -9.29
CA VAL A 220 -8.77 5.47 -8.56
C VAL A 220 -8.54 5.28 -7.06
N ALA A 221 -9.05 4.20 -6.47
CA ALA A 221 -8.89 3.94 -5.05
C ALA A 221 -7.41 3.76 -4.66
N PHE A 222 -6.64 2.95 -5.41
CA PHE A 222 -5.22 2.77 -5.14
C PHE A 222 -4.42 4.07 -5.34
N ALA A 223 -4.67 4.82 -6.42
CA ALA A 223 -3.98 6.08 -6.69
C ALA A 223 -4.29 7.15 -5.63
N ALA A 224 -5.55 7.33 -5.27
CA ALA A 224 -5.97 8.28 -4.25
C ALA A 224 -5.45 7.87 -2.86
N ALA A 225 -5.52 6.58 -2.52
CA ALA A 225 -5.00 6.08 -1.24
C ALA A 225 -3.49 6.23 -1.13
N SER A 226 -2.72 6.08 -2.22
CA SER A 226 -1.28 6.36 -2.22
C SER A 226 -0.98 7.77 -1.70
N GLY A 227 -1.64 8.79 -2.24
CA GLY A 227 -1.50 10.18 -1.79
C GLY A 227 -2.04 10.40 -0.38
N ALA A 228 -3.21 9.84 -0.05
CA ALA A 228 -3.84 9.99 1.26
C ALA A 228 -3.01 9.37 2.39
N VAL A 229 -2.45 8.17 2.19
CA VAL A 229 -1.57 7.50 3.16
C VAL A 229 -0.31 8.31 3.41
N TRP A 230 0.31 8.83 2.36
CA TRP A 230 1.49 9.70 2.46
C TRP A 230 1.18 10.98 3.25
N TRP A 231 0.11 11.69 2.86
CA TRP A 231 -0.30 12.91 3.53
C TRP A 231 -0.65 12.67 5.00
N ALA A 232 -1.52 11.68 5.28
CA ALA A 232 -1.93 11.34 6.64
C ALA A 232 -0.73 10.97 7.52
N ALA A 233 0.28 10.31 6.96
CA ALA A 233 1.50 10.00 7.69
C ALA A 233 2.32 11.25 8.03
N LEU A 234 2.45 12.22 7.13
CA LEU A 234 3.13 13.49 7.42
C LEU A 234 2.39 14.29 8.50
N LEU A 235 1.05 14.34 8.44
CA LEU A 235 0.22 14.98 9.47
C LEU A 235 0.34 14.27 10.82
N ALA A 236 0.33 12.93 10.84
CA ALA A 236 0.33 12.18 12.09
C ALA A 236 1.70 12.10 12.77
N ASN A 237 2.80 12.32 12.04
CA ASN A 237 4.17 12.09 12.53
C ASN A 237 5.02 13.36 12.40
N GLY A 238 4.61 14.47 13.01
CA GLY A 238 5.13 15.83 12.77
C GLY A 238 6.65 16.04 12.71
N GLY A 239 7.47 15.11 13.20
CA GLY A 239 8.93 15.08 13.00
C GLY A 239 9.43 14.64 11.61
N ALA A 240 8.53 14.43 10.63
CA ALA A 240 8.90 14.04 9.27
C ALA A 240 8.60 15.10 8.20
N ALA A 241 8.05 16.25 8.59
CA ALA A 241 7.91 17.39 7.69
C ALA A 241 9.30 17.92 7.34
N GLN A 242 9.62 17.91 6.05
CA GLN A 242 10.83 18.50 5.49
C GLN A 242 10.40 19.44 4.38
N ALA A 243 11.24 20.42 4.06
CA ALA A 243 11.05 21.33 2.92
C ALA A 243 11.34 20.59 1.60
N TRP A 244 10.52 19.60 1.27
CA TRP A 244 10.68 18.78 0.06
C TRP A 244 10.50 19.59 -1.22
N ALA A 245 9.74 20.69 -1.18
CA ALA A 245 9.54 21.57 -2.34
C ALA A 245 10.83 22.30 -2.76
N ASP A 246 11.73 22.54 -1.81
CA ASP A 246 13.01 23.25 -2.01
C ASP A 246 14.19 22.32 -1.66
N PRO A 247 14.45 21.27 -2.47
CA PRO A 247 15.43 20.27 -2.14
C PRO A 247 16.84 20.87 -2.10
N VAL A 248 17.54 20.62 -0.99
CA VAL A 248 18.95 20.96 -0.78
C VAL A 248 19.78 19.70 -0.64
N VAL A 249 21.09 19.78 -0.83
CA VAL A 249 21.99 18.61 -0.75
C VAL A 249 21.85 17.84 0.58
N GLY A 250 21.60 18.54 1.69
CA GLY A 250 21.39 17.91 3.00
C GLY A 250 20.18 16.97 3.07
N LEU A 251 19.15 17.18 2.24
CA LEU A 251 17.99 16.28 2.17
C LEU A 251 18.36 14.90 1.62
N ALA A 252 19.48 14.77 0.90
CA ALA A 252 19.93 13.50 0.37
C ALA A 252 20.42 12.53 1.45
N ALA A 253 20.69 13.02 2.67
CA ALA A 253 21.01 12.19 3.83
C ALA A 253 19.77 11.72 4.61
N VAL A 254 18.59 12.26 4.29
CA VAL A 254 17.35 11.86 4.95
C VAL A 254 16.94 10.49 4.42
N PRO A 255 16.87 9.45 5.28
CA PRO A 255 16.47 8.14 4.82
C PRO A 255 14.99 8.16 4.42
N PRO A 256 14.55 7.28 3.51
CA PRO A 256 13.14 7.16 3.14
C PRO A 256 12.18 7.16 4.33
N LEU A 257 10.97 7.62 4.16
CA LEU A 257 9.97 7.51 5.21
C LEU A 257 9.30 6.14 5.08
N ARG A 258 9.09 5.42 6.20
CA ARG A 258 8.49 4.07 6.17
C ARG A 258 7.15 3.98 5.42
N TYR A 259 6.39 5.07 5.41
CA TYR A 259 5.10 5.18 4.72
C TYR A 259 5.24 5.49 3.23
N ALA A 260 6.44 5.88 2.76
CA ALA A 260 6.75 5.96 1.34
C ALA A 260 6.64 4.59 0.67
N ALA A 261 7.08 3.51 1.34
CA ALA A 261 6.99 2.16 0.80
C ALA A 261 5.52 1.72 0.63
N ALA A 262 4.67 1.97 1.64
CA ALA A 262 3.24 1.68 1.56
C ALA A 262 2.56 2.50 0.46
N SER A 263 2.81 3.81 0.41
CA SER A 263 2.29 4.71 -0.62
C SER A 263 2.75 4.30 -2.03
N GLY A 264 4.03 3.94 -2.18
CA GLY A 264 4.63 3.43 -3.42
C GLY A 264 3.97 2.12 -3.88
N LEU A 265 3.77 1.17 -2.96
CA LEU A 265 3.10 -0.09 -3.26
C LEU A 265 1.68 0.14 -3.82
N LEU A 266 0.92 1.08 -3.24
CA LEU A 266 -0.43 1.40 -3.70
C LEU A 266 -0.43 2.00 -5.12
N VAL A 267 0.42 2.99 -5.40
CA VAL A 267 0.46 3.58 -6.75
C VAL A 267 1.01 2.61 -7.80
N LEU A 268 1.98 1.76 -7.42
CA LEU A 268 2.48 0.67 -8.28
C LEU A 268 1.37 -0.33 -8.61
N THR A 269 0.56 -0.68 -7.61
CA THR A 269 -0.62 -1.53 -7.80
C THR A 269 -1.61 -0.89 -8.77
N ALA A 270 -1.90 0.42 -8.63
CA ALA A 270 -2.73 1.15 -9.58
C ALA A 270 -2.17 1.09 -11.01
N ALA A 271 -0.86 1.27 -11.17
CA ALA A 271 -0.17 1.23 -12.45
C ALA A 271 -0.29 -0.14 -13.14
N VAL A 272 -0.10 -1.23 -12.40
CA VAL A 272 -0.23 -2.60 -12.93
C VAL A 272 -1.69 -2.92 -13.31
N VAL A 273 -2.67 -2.46 -12.52
CA VAL A 273 -4.08 -2.61 -12.89
C VAL A 273 -4.40 -1.83 -14.17
N ALA A 274 -3.94 -0.57 -14.28
CA ALA A 274 -4.10 0.23 -15.49
C ALA A 274 -3.44 -0.43 -16.70
N ALA A 275 -2.21 -0.94 -16.55
CA ALA A 275 -1.51 -1.67 -17.61
C ALA A 275 -2.30 -2.92 -18.05
N SER A 276 -2.85 -3.68 -17.10
CA SER A 276 -3.67 -4.86 -17.43
C SER A 276 -4.91 -4.52 -18.24
N VAL A 277 -5.54 -3.37 -17.97
CA VAL A 277 -6.69 -2.85 -18.73
C VAL A 277 -6.26 -2.47 -20.14
N LEU A 278 -5.17 -1.73 -20.28
CA LEU A 278 -4.69 -1.25 -21.58
C LEU A 278 -4.24 -2.40 -22.48
N VAL A 279 -3.64 -3.45 -21.92
CA VAL A 279 -3.25 -4.67 -22.65
C VAL A 279 -4.46 -5.55 -22.98
N ALA A 280 -5.48 -5.63 -22.11
CA ALA A 280 -6.67 -6.48 -22.31
C ALA A 280 -7.81 -5.82 -23.10
N ALA A 281 -7.77 -4.50 -23.33
CA ALA A 281 -8.71 -3.75 -24.17
C ALA A 281 -8.97 -4.29 -25.60
N PRO A 282 -8.06 -5.02 -26.29
CA PRO A 282 -8.24 -5.44 -27.68
C PRO A 282 -9.45 -6.35 -27.94
N GLY A 283 -10.00 -7.04 -26.94
CA GLY A 283 -11.01 -8.08 -27.13
C GLY A 283 -12.48 -7.70 -26.88
N ARG A 284 -12.80 -6.45 -26.52
CA ARG A 284 -14.16 -6.07 -26.05
C ARG A 284 -14.84 -4.93 -26.84
N VAL A 285 -14.22 -4.41 -27.89
CA VAL A 285 -14.78 -3.28 -28.66
C VAL A 285 -15.15 -3.75 -30.06
N ASP A 286 -16.43 -3.58 -30.41
CA ASP A 286 -17.03 -3.87 -31.71
C ASP A 286 -16.11 -3.56 -32.90
N VAL A 287 -16.17 -4.45 -33.89
CA VAL A 287 -15.33 -4.55 -35.10
C VAL A 287 -15.42 -3.31 -36.02
N HIS A 288 -16.15 -2.27 -35.66
CA HIS A 288 -16.53 -1.15 -36.55
C HIS A 288 -15.87 0.21 -36.24
N ARG A 289 -14.80 0.27 -35.43
CA ARG A 289 -14.03 1.53 -35.28
C ARG A 289 -12.58 1.42 -35.79
N PRO A 290 -12.13 2.35 -36.66
CA PRO A 290 -10.76 2.42 -37.15
C PRO A 290 -9.88 3.00 -36.04
N GLY A 291 -9.32 2.15 -35.19
CA GLY A 291 -8.56 2.57 -34.01
C GLY A 291 -7.27 1.79 -33.76
N GLY A 292 -6.72 1.12 -34.79
CA GLY A 292 -5.56 0.22 -34.66
C GLY A 292 -4.34 0.87 -34.00
N ALA A 293 -4.00 2.10 -34.39
CA ALA A 293 -2.86 2.83 -33.84
C ALA A 293 -3.03 3.18 -32.35
N ALA A 294 -4.20 3.71 -31.96
CA ALA A 294 -4.49 4.02 -30.55
C ALA A 294 -4.47 2.75 -29.67
N ARG A 295 -4.93 1.62 -30.20
CA ARG A 295 -4.87 0.31 -29.53
C ARG A 295 -3.44 -0.18 -29.36
N LEU A 296 -2.61 -0.06 -30.40
CA LEU A 296 -1.19 -0.42 -30.34
C LEU A 296 -0.46 0.44 -29.30
N LEU A 297 -0.68 1.75 -29.31
CA LEU A 297 -0.09 2.68 -28.35
C LEU A 297 -0.51 2.36 -26.90
N ALA A 298 -1.80 2.07 -26.66
CA ALA A 298 -2.28 1.67 -25.35
C ALA A 298 -1.64 0.36 -24.85
N SER A 299 -1.61 -0.66 -25.71
CA SER A 299 -0.98 -1.95 -25.37
C SER A 299 0.52 -1.78 -25.13
N ALA A 300 1.21 -1.03 -25.99
CA ALA A 300 2.63 -0.72 -25.83
C ALA A 300 2.88 0.02 -24.51
N ALA A 301 2.08 1.03 -24.17
CA ALA A 301 2.18 1.73 -22.89
C ALA A 301 1.98 0.78 -21.69
N GLY A 302 1.01 -0.14 -21.76
CA GLY A 302 0.79 -1.15 -20.73
C GLY A 302 2.00 -2.10 -20.58
N TRP A 303 2.59 -2.55 -21.68
CA TRP A 303 3.81 -3.37 -21.65
C TRP A 303 5.04 -2.59 -21.19
N CYS A 304 5.14 -1.29 -21.50
CA CYS A 304 6.20 -0.43 -20.98
C CYS A 304 6.14 -0.34 -19.45
N VAL A 305 4.95 -0.26 -18.85
CA VAL A 305 4.80 -0.32 -17.38
C VAL A 305 5.35 -1.64 -16.85
N VAL A 306 4.97 -2.77 -17.44
CA VAL A 306 5.48 -4.10 -17.03
C VAL A 306 6.99 -4.16 -17.15
N ALA A 307 7.54 -3.70 -18.28
CA ALA A 307 8.98 -3.65 -18.51
C ALA A 307 9.69 -2.79 -17.46
N VAL A 308 9.14 -1.61 -17.13
CA VAL A 308 9.68 -0.74 -16.08
C VAL A 308 9.68 -1.44 -14.73
N VAL A 309 8.60 -2.13 -14.34
CA VAL A 309 8.57 -2.89 -13.08
C VAL A 309 9.62 -4.00 -13.08
N VAL A 310 9.75 -4.74 -14.17
CA VAL A 310 10.75 -5.81 -14.30
C VAL A 310 12.17 -5.26 -14.22
N VAL A 311 12.48 -4.19 -14.97
CA VAL A 311 13.79 -3.55 -14.97
C VAL A 311 14.12 -2.98 -13.60
N ALA A 312 13.17 -2.27 -12.96
CA ALA A 312 13.34 -1.76 -11.61
C ALA A 312 13.58 -2.89 -10.60
N THR A 313 12.87 -4.01 -10.73
CA THR A 313 13.11 -5.19 -9.87
C THR A 313 14.52 -5.71 -10.09
N VAL A 314 14.87 -6.09 -11.32
CA VAL A 314 16.16 -6.72 -11.66
C VAL A 314 17.33 -5.83 -11.27
N GLY A 315 17.22 -4.52 -11.51
CA GLY A 315 18.24 -3.54 -11.13
C GLY A 315 18.45 -3.42 -9.61
N ASN A 316 17.46 -3.82 -8.80
CA ASN A 316 17.50 -3.75 -7.34
C ASN A 316 17.49 -5.15 -6.66
N VAL A 317 17.74 -6.24 -7.40
CA VAL A 317 17.76 -7.61 -6.85
C VAL A 317 18.91 -7.82 -5.86
N ALA A 318 20.02 -7.07 -6.00
CA ALA A 318 21.18 -7.24 -5.14
C ALA A 318 20.83 -6.94 -3.67
N PRO A 319 21.23 -7.80 -2.70
CA PRO A 319 21.04 -7.52 -1.28
C PRO A 319 21.71 -6.19 -0.90
N GLY A 320 20.89 -5.20 -0.55
CA GLY A 320 21.36 -3.92 -0.04
C GLY A 320 21.38 -3.88 1.49
N PRO A 321 22.08 -2.90 2.08
CA PRO A 321 21.93 -2.61 3.50
C PRO A 321 20.47 -2.27 3.81
N THR A 322 19.88 -2.93 4.80
CA THR A 322 18.55 -2.58 5.31
C THR A 322 18.69 -1.75 6.57
N ARG A 323 17.70 -0.92 6.90
CA ARG A 323 17.69 -0.13 8.14
C ARG A 323 17.74 -0.95 9.43
N ARG A 324 17.68 -2.28 9.34
CA ARG A 324 17.58 -3.21 10.47
C ARG A 324 18.66 -4.27 10.49
N ASN A 325 19.69 -4.17 9.65
CA ASN A 325 20.82 -5.09 9.69
C ASN A 325 21.52 -5.06 11.07
N ASP A 326 21.53 -3.90 11.74
CA ASP A 326 22.17 -3.71 13.05
C ASP A 326 21.21 -3.88 14.24
N GLY A 327 20.01 -4.45 14.00
CA GLY A 327 18.97 -4.60 15.02
C GLY A 327 18.10 -3.35 15.19
N PRO A 328 17.12 -3.38 16.11
CA PRO A 328 16.24 -2.24 16.32
C PRO A 328 16.98 -1.11 17.05
N VAL A 329 16.81 0.13 16.57
CA VAL A 329 17.42 1.35 17.15
C VAL A 329 17.14 1.59 18.64
N TRP A 330 16.12 0.93 19.21
CA TRP A 330 15.79 1.01 20.63
C TRP A 330 16.52 -0.03 21.48
N ALA A 331 17.16 -1.05 20.90
CA ALA A 331 17.84 -2.11 21.65
C ALA A 331 18.93 -1.55 22.57
N THR A 332 19.69 -0.56 22.10
CA THR A 332 20.76 0.09 22.87
C THR A 332 20.24 0.88 24.08
N GLN A 333 18.96 1.22 24.11
CA GLN A 333 18.33 1.93 25.23
C GLN A 333 17.87 0.98 26.35
N ILE A 334 17.70 -0.31 26.05
CA ILE A 334 17.12 -1.28 26.99
C ILE A 334 17.97 -1.44 28.26
N PRO A 335 19.31 -1.59 28.21
CA PRO A 335 20.10 -1.71 29.44
C PRO A 335 19.95 -0.51 30.38
N ALA A 336 19.95 0.71 29.84
CA ALA A 336 19.73 1.92 30.62
C ALA A 336 18.30 2.03 31.16
N ALA A 337 17.30 1.59 30.38
CA ALA A 337 15.91 1.55 30.80
C ALA A 337 15.68 0.53 31.94
N VAL A 338 16.35 -0.63 31.90
CA VAL A 338 16.33 -1.64 32.98
C VAL A 338 16.95 -1.06 34.25
N ALA A 339 18.13 -0.44 34.16
CA ALA A 339 18.77 0.19 35.31
C ALA A 339 17.91 1.30 35.93
N ALA A 340 17.20 2.09 35.10
CA ALA A 340 16.28 3.12 35.57
C ALA A 340 15.02 2.57 36.27
N CYS A 341 14.73 1.29 36.10
CA CYS A 341 13.62 0.57 36.73
C CYS A 341 14.03 -0.16 38.02
N GLU A 342 15.33 -0.25 38.34
CA GLU A 342 15.79 -0.88 39.58
C GLU A 342 15.24 -0.11 40.80
N GLY A 343 14.53 -0.83 41.67
CA GLY A 343 13.96 -0.28 42.91
C GLY A 343 12.50 0.19 42.84
N ASP A 344 11.89 0.31 41.66
CA ASP A 344 10.46 0.64 41.52
C ASP A 344 9.81 -0.06 40.31
N PRO A 345 9.23 -1.26 40.50
CA PRO A 345 8.56 -2.01 39.42
C PRO A 345 7.27 -1.34 38.89
N ALA A 346 6.67 -0.42 39.66
CA ALA A 346 5.41 0.25 39.30
C ALA A 346 5.62 1.45 38.38
N ARG A 347 6.86 1.95 38.26
CA ARG A 347 7.23 3.07 37.39
C ARG A 347 7.07 2.70 35.90
N THR A 348 6.89 3.71 35.05
CA THR A 348 7.06 3.61 33.60
C THR A 348 8.31 4.36 33.15
N VAL A 349 9.06 3.78 32.22
CA VAL A 349 10.20 4.43 31.57
C VAL A 349 9.92 4.67 30.10
N GLU A 350 10.49 5.74 29.58
CA GLU A 350 10.32 6.12 28.18
C GLU A 350 11.42 5.51 27.31
N VAL A 351 11.02 4.71 26.32
CA VAL A 351 11.92 4.14 25.31
C VAL A 351 11.63 4.80 23.97
N ARG A 352 12.65 5.41 23.35
CA ARG A 352 12.50 6.07 22.05
C ARG A 352 12.46 5.03 20.94
N LYS A 353 11.40 5.05 20.14
CA LYS A 353 11.21 4.25 18.94
C LYS A 353 10.94 5.17 17.77
N ALA A 354 11.94 5.51 16.97
CA ALA A 354 11.80 6.46 15.87
C ALA A 354 10.52 6.24 15.02
N PRO A 355 9.65 7.26 14.85
CA PRO A 355 9.72 8.67 15.31
C PRO A 355 9.00 8.96 16.63
N TRP A 356 8.60 7.95 17.40
CA TRP A 356 7.79 8.05 18.61
C TRP A 356 8.56 7.67 19.87
N THR A 357 7.89 7.76 21.00
CA THR A 357 8.34 7.20 22.26
C THR A 357 7.26 6.31 22.86
N ALA A 358 7.68 5.27 23.55
CA ALA A 358 6.80 4.32 24.22
C ALA A 358 7.01 4.40 25.72
N GLN A 359 5.91 4.52 26.46
CA GLN A 359 5.93 4.36 27.91
C GLN A 359 5.88 2.86 28.22
N VAL A 360 6.99 2.33 28.73
CA VAL A 360 7.14 0.91 29.05
C VAL A 360 7.07 0.75 30.57
N PRO A 361 6.07 0.01 31.09
CA PRO A 361 6.03 -0.33 32.52
C PRO A 361 7.28 -1.12 32.93
N CYS A 362 7.89 -0.75 34.05
CA CYS A 362 9.11 -1.37 34.57
C CYS A 362 8.94 -2.88 34.82
N VAL A 363 7.75 -3.31 35.25
CA VAL A 363 7.37 -4.73 35.35
C VAL A 363 7.57 -5.51 34.04
N LYS A 364 7.49 -4.88 32.86
CA LYS A 364 7.75 -5.57 31.57
C LYS A 364 9.23 -5.66 31.23
N LEU A 365 10.08 -4.82 31.83
CA LEU A 365 11.52 -4.78 31.57
C LEU A 365 12.32 -5.65 32.54
N LEU A 366 11.87 -5.73 33.79
CA LEU A 366 12.49 -6.56 34.83
C LEU A 366 12.14 -8.05 34.71
N GLY A 367 11.16 -8.38 33.87
CA GLY A 367 10.55 -9.71 33.79
C GLY A 367 9.54 -9.95 34.92
N PRO A 368 8.60 -10.89 34.74
CA PRO A 368 7.83 -11.43 35.87
C PRO A 368 8.73 -12.16 36.88
#